data_AF-A0A2S8WC26-F1
#
_entry.id   AF-A0A2S8WC26-F1
#
_cell.length_a   1.000
_cell.length_b   1.000
_cell.length_c   1.000
_cell.angle_alpha   90.00
_cell.angle_beta   90.00
_cell.angle_gamma   90.00
#
_symmetry.space_group_name_H-M   'P 1'
#
loop_
_entity.id
_entity.type
_entity.pdbx_description
1 polymer ?
#
loop_
_entity_poly.entity_id
_entity_poly.type
_entity_poly.pdbx_seq_one_letter_code
_entity_poly.pdbx_strand_id
1 'polypeptide(L)'
;MYDVYRRPFGSVNAFREVPLSQSTTRRCFAVDLHDDADQIARYRDWHRAGGPPAAVTEAIRADDVRELEIWLVGDRMFMILEQGDAYDPAAKLARDAANPDVQAWDALMRSFQKPLPFAPDQTWVEMTRIYTLSEQPLMGHDTTKPVQGSPA
;
A
#
# COMPACT_ATOMS: atom_id res chain seq x y z
N MET A 1 -57.77 -10.18 -32.57
CA MET A 1 -57.24 -9.08 -33.41
C MET A 1 -55.92 -8.67 -32.76
N TYR A 2 -54.81 -9.33 -33.12
CA TYR A 2 -53.75 -8.82 -34.02
C TYR A 2 -53.14 -7.50 -33.48
N ASP A 3 -51.84 -7.30 -33.32
CA ASP A 3 -50.65 -8.12 -33.54
C ASP A 3 -49.45 -7.43 -32.84
N VAL A 4 -48.43 -8.25 -32.61
CA VAL A 4 -47.04 -8.02 -32.27
C VAL A 4 -46.39 -6.79 -32.94
N TYR A 5 -45.59 -6.03 -32.19
CA TYR A 5 -44.27 -5.58 -32.69
C TYR A 5 -43.22 -5.52 -31.56
N ARG A 6 -42.45 -6.60 -31.54
CA ARG A 6 -41.11 -6.77 -30.97
C ARG A 6 -40.13 -5.84 -31.68
N ARG A 7 -39.31 -5.08 -30.94
CA ARG A 7 -37.88 -4.87 -31.25
C ARG A 7 -37.03 -4.77 -29.96
N PRO A 8 -35.79 -5.28 -30.00
CA PRO A 8 -35.03 -5.63 -28.81
C PRO A 8 -34.22 -4.42 -28.33
N PHE A 9 -34.33 -4.08 -27.04
CA PHE A 9 -33.28 -3.29 -26.42
C PHE A 9 -32.13 -4.24 -26.08
N GLY A 10 -30.96 -3.86 -26.57
CA GLY A 10 -29.77 -4.68 -26.67
C GLY A 10 -29.36 -5.30 -25.35
N SER A 11 -28.74 -6.47 -25.50
CA SER A 11 -27.94 -7.15 -24.49
C SER A 11 -27.11 -6.16 -23.70
N VAL A 12 -27.38 -6.13 -22.39
CA VAL A 12 -26.48 -5.86 -21.28
C VAL A 12 -25.01 -5.67 -21.69
N ASN A 13 -24.49 -4.45 -21.54
CA ASN A 13 -23.10 -4.32 -21.11
C ASN A 13 -23.11 -4.70 -19.62
N ALA A 14 -22.93 -5.99 -19.36
CA ALA A 14 -22.47 -6.40 -18.05
C ALA A 14 -21.14 -5.67 -17.83
N PHE A 15 -21.11 -4.70 -16.91
CA PHE A 15 -19.87 -4.34 -16.26
C PHE A 15 -19.31 -5.67 -15.78
N ARG A 16 -18.22 -6.11 -16.41
CA ARG A 16 -17.53 -7.31 -15.99
C ARG A 16 -16.97 -6.94 -14.63
N GLU A 17 -17.68 -7.31 -13.56
CA GLU A 17 -17.09 -7.42 -12.24
C GLU A 17 -15.89 -8.33 -12.44
N VAL A 18 -14.70 -7.73 -12.50
CA VAL A 18 -13.47 -8.50 -12.43
C VAL A 18 -13.46 -9.03 -11.01
N PRO A 19 -13.65 -10.35 -10.80
CA PRO A 19 -13.58 -10.89 -9.46
C PRO A 19 -12.20 -10.53 -8.93
N LEU A 20 -12.14 -9.86 -7.79
CA LEU A 20 -10.86 -9.60 -7.12
C LEU A 20 -10.15 -10.95 -6.98
N SER A 21 -8.95 -11.07 -7.55
CA SER A 21 -8.14 -12.28 -7.38
C SER A 21 -7.92 -12.48 -5.88
N GLN A 22 -7.93 -13.72 -5.37
CA GLN A 22 -7.65 -13.92 -3.94
C GLN A 22 -6.19 -13.63 -3.57
N SER A 23 -5.32 -13.46 -4.55
CA SER A 23 -3.91 -13.18 -4.36
C SER A 23 -3.67 -11.73 -3.92
N THR A 24 -2.72 -11.55 -3.01
CA THR A 24 -2.18 -10.25 -2.62
C THR A 24 -0.66 -10.29 -2.70
N THR A 25 -0.07 -9.14 -2.98
CA THR A 25 1.36 -8.88 -2.86
C THR A 25 1.59 -8.05 -1.61
N ARG A 26 2.43 -8.57 -0.71
CA ARG A 26 2.87 -7.84 0.48
C ARG A 26 3.95 -6.84 0.12
N ARG A 27 3.74 -5.57 0.48
CA ARG A 27 4.69 -4.48 0.28
C ARG A 27 5.03 -3.83 1.61
N CYS A 28 6.27 -3.43 1.76
CA CYS A 28 6.85 -2.96 3.00
C CYS A 28 7.53 -1.62 2.74
N PHE A 29 7.30 -0.61 3.56
CA PHE A 29 7.84 0.73 3.38
C PHE A 29 8.38 1.28 4.69
N ALA A 30 9.34 2.19 4.60
CA ALA A 30 9.87 2.92 5.74
C ALA A 30 9.90 4.43 5.48
N VAL A 31 9.73 5.20 6.56
CA VAL A 31 9.90 6.66 6.63
C VAL A 31 10.23 7.03 8.07
N ASP A 32 10.88 8.15 8.30
CA ASP A 32 11.06 8.68 9.64
C ASP A 32 10.00 9.76 9.92
N LEU A 33 9.70 10.02 11.19
CA LEU A 33 8.99 11.21 11.64
C LEU A 33 10.01 12.28 12.04
N HIS A 34 9.56 13.52 12.19
CA HIS A 34 10.31 14.46 13.01
C HIS A 34 10.38 13.93 14.45
N ASP A 35 11.60 13.82 14.99
CA ASP A 35 11.86 13.35 16.36
C ASP A 35 11.41 14.40 17.39
N ASP A 36 10.10 14.54 17.52
CA ASP A 36 9.39 15.46 18.40
C ASP A 36 8.18 14.72 18.99
N ALA A 37 8.10 14.69 20.33
CA ALA A 37 7.13 13.88 21.04
C ALA A 37 5.67 14.30 20.76
N ASP A 38 5.41 15.60 20.59
CA ASP A 38 4.08 16.13 20.33
C ASP A 38 3.65 15.82 18.89
N GLN A 39 4.57 15.93 17.92
CA GLN A 39 4.31 15.53 16.54
C GLN A 39 4.02 14.03 16.42
N ILE A 40 4.80 13.19 17.09
CA ILE A 40 4.59 11.74 17.12
C ILE A 40 3.22 11.40 17.75
N ALA A 41 2.87 12.06 18.86
CA ALA A 41 1.57 11.85 19.51
C ALA A 41 0.40 12.22 18.60
N ARG A 42 0.50 13.36 17.90
CA ARG A 42 -0.53 13.81 16.95
C ARG A 42 -0.62 12.91 15.73
N TYR A 43 0.49 12.42 15.20
CA TYR A 43 0.49 11.47 14.08
C TYR A 43 -0.26 10.18 14.46
N ARG A 44 0.00 9.66 15.67
CA ARG A 44 -0.72 8.49 16.22
C ARG A 44 -2.20 8.77 16.39
N ASP A 45 -2.57 9.95 16.89
CA ASP A 45 -3.97 10.35 17.04
C ASP A 45 -4.68 10.40 15.69
N TRP A 46 -4.05 10.97 14.66
CA TRP A 46 -4.59 10.98 13.28
C TRP A 46 -4.81 9.58 12.71
N HIS A 47 -4.03 8.57 13.12
CA HIS A 47 -4.14 7.18 12.66
C HIS A 47 -4.88 6.25 13.64
N ARG A 48 -5.53 6.79 14.68
CA ARG A 48 -6.42 5.99 15.53
C ARG A 48 -7.61 5.48 14.71
N ALA A 49 -8.34 4.50 15.25
CA ALA A 49 -9.58 4.03 14.64
C ALA A 49 -10.56 5.20 14.39
N GLY A 50 -10.93 5.42 13.12
CA GLY A 50 -11.79 6.54 12.70
C GLY A 50 -11.10 7.92 12.64
N GLY A 51 -9.78 7.97 12.77
CA GLY A 51 -8.99 9.21 12.70
C GLY A 51 -8.88 9.79 11.28
N PRO A 52 -8.48 9.01 10.25
CA PRO A 52 -8.37 9.52 8.89
C PRO A 52 -9.73 9.93 8.31
N PRO A 53 -9.79 10.92 7.39
CA PRO A 53 -11.00 11.24 6.65
C PRO A 53 -11.51 10.02 5.88
N ALA A 54 -12.84 9.84 5.82
CA ALA A 54 -13.46 8.70 5.14
C ALA A 54 -12.99 8.58 3.67
N ALA A 55 -12.88 9.69 2.95
CA ALA A 55 -12.40 9.71 1.56
C ALA A 55 -10.98 9.14 1.39
N VAL A 56 -10.11 9.28 2.40
CA VAL A 56 -8.75 8.72 2.38
C VAL A 56 -8.80 7.21 2.56
N THR A 57 -9.60 6.71 3.51
CA THR A 57 -9.80 5.27 3.70
C THR A 57 -10.41 4.62 2.47
N GLU A 58 -11.39 5.27 1.83
CA GLU A 58 -11.97 4.78 0.57
C GLU A 58 -10.97 4.81 -0.58
N ALA A 59 -10.13 5.83 -0.68
CA ALA A 59 -9.06 5.87 -1.69
C ALA A 59 -8.07 4.71 -1.52
N ILE A 60 -7.65 4.41 -0.28
CA ILE A 60 -6.79 3.25 0.02
C ILE A 60 -7.46 1.94 -0.43
N ARG A 61 -8.74 1.75 -0.12
CA ARG A 61 -9.50 0.55 -0.55
C ARG A 61 -9.63 0.47 -2.08
N ALA A 62 -9.84 1.60 -2.75
CA ALA A 62 -9.92 1.68 -4.21
C ALA A 62 -8.61 1.32 -4.92
N ASP A 63 -7.48 1.34 -4.21
CA ASP A 63 -6.18 0.89 -4.69
C ASP A 63 -5.94 -0.62 -4.49
N ASP A 64 -7.00 -1.39 -4.21
CA ASP A 64 -6.99 -2.83 -3.87
C ASP A 64 -6.06 -3.17 -2.69
N VAL A 65 -5.91 -2.22 -1.75
CA VAL A 65 -5.24 -2.49 -0.47
C VAL A 65 -6.24 -3.17 0.46
N ARG A 66 -5.94 -4.42 0.83
CA ARG A 66 -6.83 -5.28 1.61
C ARG A 66 -6.51 -5.27 3.08
N GLU A 67 -5.23 -5.14 3.40
CA GLU A 67 -4.72 -4.97 4.76
C GLU A 67 -3.61 -3.90 4.73
N LEU A 68 -3.55 -3.09 5.77
CA LEU A 68 -2.51 -2.06 5.95
C LEU A 68 -2.28 -1.82 7.43
N GLU A 69 -1.01 -1.86 7.84
CA GLU A 69 -0.57 -1.54 9.19
C GLU A 69 0.60 -0.57 9.15
N ILE A 70 0.66 0.32 10.13
CA ILE A 70 1.79 1.22 10.37
C ILE A 70 2.33 0.94 11.76
N TRP A 71 3.59 0.57 11.83
CA TRP A 71 4.35 0.28 13.03
C TRP A 71 5.35 1.40 13.27
N LEU A 72 5.61 1.73 14.54
CA LEU A 72 6.50 2.82 14.93
C LEU A 72 7.48 2.36 16.02
N VAL A 73 8.75 2.70 15.87
CA VAL A 73 9.79 2.53 16.89
C VAL A 73 10.69 3.78 16.91
N GLY A 74 10.78 4.45 18.06
CA GLY A 74 11.41 5.78 18.12
C GLY A 74 10.68 6.76 17.21
N ASP A 75 11.40 7.38 16.28
CA ASP A 75 10.88 8.22 15.19
C ASP A 75 10.72 7.45 13.86
N ARG A 76 11.10 6.17 13.78
CA ARG A 76 11.02 5.40 12.53
C ARG A 76 9.70 4.66 12.39
N MET A 77 9.04 4.88 11.25
CA MET A 77 7.83 4.17 10.86
C MET A 77 8.11 3.08 9.83
N PHE A 78 7.34 2.01 9.93
CA PHE A 78 7.29 0.90 9.01
C PHE A 78 5.84 0.64 8.61
N MET A 79 5.53 0.77 7.32
CA MET A 79 4.21 0.41 6.79
C MET A 79 4.30 -0.94 6.09
N ILE A 80 3.36 -1.82 6.37
CA ILE A 80 3.15 -3.08 5.66
C ILE A 80 1.74 -3.08 5.11
N LEU A 81 1.58 -3.47 3.85
CA LEU A 81 0.28 -3.58 3.23
C LEU A 81 0.19 -4.82 2.33
N GLU A 82 -1.01 -5.34 2.18
CA GLU A 82 -1.35 -6.40 1.23
C GLU A 82 -2.19 -5.78 0.10
N GLN A 83 -1.62 -5.78 -1.10
CA GLN A 83 -2.22 -5.17 -2.27
C GLN A 83 -2.58 -6.23 -3.30
N GLY A 84 -3.83 -6.28 -3.73
CA GLY A 84 -4.27 -7.24 -4.73
C GLY A 84 -3.85 -6.85 -6.16
N ASP A 85 -4.09 -7.77 -7.09
CA ASP A 85 -3.64 -7.65 -8.48
C ASP A 85 -4.41 -6.59 -9.29
N ALA A 86 -5.49 -6.01 -8.74
CA ALA A 86 -6.23 -4.95 -9.40
C ALA A 86 -5.59 -3.55 -9.21
N TYR A 87 -4.49 -3.47 -8.45
CA TYR A 87 -3.75 -2.22 -8.29
C TYR A 87 -3.17 -1.73 -9.62
N ASP A 88 -3.49 -0.49 -9.96
CA ASP A 88 -2.93 0.23 -11.10
C ASP A 88 -2.37 1.58 -10.63
N PRO A 89 -1.04 1.78 -10.70
CA PRO A 89 -0.40 3.01 -10.23
C PRO A 89 -0.80 4.25 -11.06
N ALA A 90 -1.06 4.11 -12.36
CA ALA A 90 -1.48 5.23 -13.20
C ALA A 90 -2.92 5.64 -12.89
N ALA A 91 -3.81 4.66 -12.69
CA ALA A 91 -5.18 4.93 -12.27
C ALA A 91 -5.24 5.54 -10.86
N LYS A 92 -4.42 5.04 -9.93
CA LYS A 92 -4.26 5.65 -8.59
C LYS A 92 -3.85 7.11 -8.68
N LEU A 93 -2.78 7.41 -9.41
CA LEU A 93 -2.28 8.78 -9.56
C LEU A 93 -3.37 9.73 -10.09
N ALA A 94 -4.15 9.28 -11.07
CA ALA A 94 -5.26 10.06 -11.61
C ALA A 94 -6.39 10.27 -10.58
N ARG A 95 -6.75 9.25 -9.79
CA ARG A 95 -7.76 9.36 -8.73
C ARG A 95 -7.31 10.31 -7.62
N ASP A 96 -6.08 10.18 -7.15
CA ASP A 96 -5.53 11.01 -6.08
C ASP A 96 -5.43 12.49 -6.52
N ALA A 97 -4.99 12.75 -7.75
CA ALA A 97 -4.92 14.09 -8.31
C ALA A 97 -6.32 14.76 -8.45
N ALA A 98 -7.38 13.96 -8.55
CA ALA A 98 -8.77 14.44 -8.59
C ALA A 98 -9.45 14.49 -7.21
N ASN A 99 -8.80 14.01 -6.14
CA ASN A 99 -9.38 13.91 -4.81
C ASN A 99 -8.75 14.96 -3.84
N PRO A 100 -9.45 16.07 -3.55
CA PRO A 100 -8.91 17.13 -2.69
C PRO A 100 -8.70 16.69 -1.24
N ASP A 101 -9.49 15.74 -0.72
CA ASP A 101 -9.34 15.23 0.65
C ASP A 101 -8.06 14.40 0.78
N VAL A 102 -7.74 13.57 -0.22
CA VAL A 102 -6.48 12.83 -0.28
C VAL A 102 -5.30 13.80 -0.38
N GLN A 103 -5.39 14.83 -1.20
CA GLN A 103 -4.32 15.83 -1.31
C GLN A 103 -4.08 16.60 0.00
N ALA A 104 -5.15 16.97 0.70
CA ALA A 104 -5.07 17.65 1.99
C ALA A 104 -4.49 16.72 3.07
N TRP A 105 -4.92 15.46 3.09
CA TRP A 105 -4.38 14.44 3.98
C TRP A 105 -2.89 14.20 3.73
N ASP A 106 -2.49 14.04 2.47
CA ASP A 106 -1.10 13.86 2.08
C ASP A 106 -0.23 15.05 2.49
N ALA A 107 -0.72 16.28 2.31
CA ALA A 107 -0.01 17.49 2.74
C ALA A 107 0.15 17.54 4.27
N LEU A 108 -0.89 17.16 5.01
CA LEU A 108 -0.86 17.06 6.46
C LEU A 108 0.13 15.99 6.93
N MET A 109 0.09 14.78 6.35
CA MET A 109 1.00 13.68 6.72
C MET A 109 2.46 14.03 6.42
N ARG A 110 2.72 14.67 5.27
CA ARG A 110 4.05 15.17 4.92
C ARG A 110 4.61 16.16 5.92
N SER A 111 3.76 16.90 6.65
CA SER A 111 4.24 17.83 7.69
C SER A 111 4.78 17.16 8.94
N PHE A 112 4.45 15.88 9.17
CA PHE A 112 4.99 15.07 10.27
C PHE A 112 6.19 14.23 9.84
N GLN A 113 6.25 13.88 8.55
CA GLN A 113 7.21 12.92 7.99
C GLN A 113 8.54 13.59 7.63
N LYS A 114 9.61 12.87 7.94
CA LYS A 114 10.99 13.18 7.60
C LYS A 114 11.51 12.14 6.61
N PRO A 115 11.97 12.53 5.42
CA PRO A 115 12.59 11.61 4.48
C PRO A 115 13.76 10.86 5.10
N LEU A 116 13.95 9.60 4.71
CA LEU A 116 15.11 8.83 5.13
C LEU A 116 16.40 9.50 4.63
N PRO A 117 17.51 9.51 5.40
CA PRO A 117 18.73 10.23 5.03
C PRO A 117 19.33 9.85 3.67
N PHE A 118 19.07 8.62 3.21
CA PHE A 118 19.55 8.08 1.94
C PHE A 118 18.54 8.20 0.78
N ALA A 119 17.35 8.76 1.02
CA ALA A 119 16.29 8.95 0.02
C ALA A 119 15.55 10.29 0.28
N PRO A 120 16.24 11.44 0.17
CA PRO A 120 15.72 12.74 0.59
C PRO A 120 14.56 13.25 -0.28
N ASP A 121 14.36 12.66 -1.45
CA ASP A 121 13.34 12.98 -2.46
C ASP A 121 12.09 12.10 -2.35
N GLN A 122 12.05 11.16 -1.39
CA GLN A 122 10.95 10.24 -1.18
C GLN A 122 10.36 10.39 0.21
N THR A 123 9.04 10.26 0.32
CA THR A 123 8.37 10.20 1.63
C THR A 123 8.44 8.78 2.17
N TRP A 124 7.75 7.83 1.55
CA TRP A 124 7.85 6.41 1.89
C TRP A 124 8.80 5.70 0.93
N VAL A 125 9.76 4.95 1.46
CA VAL A 125 10.71 4.18 0.67
C VAL A 125 10.34 2.70 0.74
N GLU A 126 10.11 2.07 -0.41
CA GLU A 126 9.83 0.64 -0.49
C GLU A 126 11.06 -0.19 -0.09
N MET A 127 10.86 -1.14 0.80
CA MET A 127 11.89 -2.02 1.33
C MET A 127 12.03 -3.27 0.45
N THR A 128 13.25 -3.72 0.24
CA THR A 128 13.52 -5.01 -0.43
C THR A 128 13.42 -6.15 0.59
N ARG A 129 12.56 -7.14 0.34
CA ARG A 129 12.53 -8.38 1.12
C ARG A 129 13.80 -9.19 0.87
N ILE A 130 14.64 -9.36 1.90
CA ILE A 130 15.90 -10.11 1.81
C ILE A 130 15.82 -11.54 2.37
N TYR A 131 14.72 -11.87 3.06
CA TYR A 131 14.52 -13.16 3.71
C TYR A 131 13.03 -13.48 3.83
N THR A 132 12.67 -14.76 3.68
CA THR A 132 11.42 -15.33 4.21
C THR A 132 11.69 -16.76 4.66
N LEU A 133 11.02 -17.16 5.75
CA LEU A 133 11.15 -18.51 6.28
C LEU A 133 10.60 -19.57 5.31
N SER A 134 9.55 -19.25 4.55
CA SER A 134 8.89 -20.19 3.62
C SER A 134 9.76 -20.60 2.42
N GLU A 135 10.77 -19.80 2.09
CA GLU A 135 11.75 -20.10 1.04
C GLU A 135 12.97 -20.84 1.60
N GLN A 136 13.04 -21.03 2.92
CA GLN A 136 14.13 -21.80 3.50
C GLN A 136 13.86 -23.30 3.31
N PRO A 137 14.90 -24.09 3.03
CA PRO A 137 14.76 -25.54 2.97
C PRO A 137 14.25 -26.09 4.31
N LEU A 138 13.24 -26.97 4.26
CA LEU A 138 12.90 -27.82 5.41
C LEU A 138 14.06 -28.82 5.60
N MET A 139 14.46 -29.07 6.86
CA MET A 139 15.64 -29.86 7.25
C MET A 139 15.93 -31.05 6.32
N GLY A 140 17.10 -31.01 5.67
CA GLY A 140 17.58 -32.02 4.72
C GLY A 140 18.44 -31.39 3.62
N HIS A 141 19.64 -30.90 3.98
CA HIS A 141 20.80 -30.59 3.12
C HIS A 141 20.57 -30.02 1.69
N ASP A 142 21.00 -28.76 1.48
CA ASP A 142 22.01 -28.49 0.46
C ASP A 142 22.91 -27.34 0.95
N THR A 143 24.16 -27.68 1.27
CA THR A 143 25.21 -26.76 1.75
C THR A 143 25.95 -26.16 0.57
N THR A 144 25.26 -25.49 -0.35
CA THR A 144 25.88 -24.78 -1.48
C THR A 144 25.98 -23.28 -1.21
N LYS A 145 26.52 -22.89 -0.05
CA LYS A 145 27.20 -21.59 0.04
C LYS A 145 28.69 -21.82 -0.19
N PRO A 146 29.27 -21.34 -1.31
CA PRO A 146 30.72 -21.35 -1.46
C PRO A 146 31.32 -20.50 -0.34
N VAL A 147 32.22 -21.10 0.44
CA VAL A 147 33.07 -20.36 1.38
C VAL A 147 33.94 -19.41 0.55
N GLN A 148 33.60 -18.12 0.55
CA GLN A 148 34.49 -17.10 0.00
C GLN A 148 35.71 -17.03 0.92
N GLY A 149 36.87 -17.46 0.40
CA GLY A 149 38.15 -17.36 1.08
C GLY A 149 38.50 -15.90 1.38
N SER A 150 38.97 -15.63 2.60
CA SER A 150 39.59 -14.35 2.94
C SER A 150 40.87 -14.17 2.14
N PRO A 151 41.11 -13.00 1.51
CA PRO A 151 42.44 -12.69 1.00
C PRO A 151 43.40 -12.38 2.16
N ALA A 152 44.65 -12.83 1.97
CA ALA A 152 45.81 -12.56 2.82
C ALA A 152 46.34 -11.14 2.65
#